data_AF-A0A846MQ12-F1
#
_entry.id   AF-A0A846MQ12-F1
#
_cell.length_a   1.000
_cell.length_b   1.000
_cell.length_c   1.000
_cell.angle_alpha   90.00
_cell.angle_beta   90.00
_cell.angle_gamma   90.00
#
_symmetry.space_group_name_H-M   'P 1'
#
loop_
_entity.id
_entity.type
_entity.pdbx_description
1 polymer ?
#
loop_
_entity_poly.entity_id
_entity_poly.type
_entity_poly.pdbx_seq_one_letter_code
_entity_poly.pdbx_strand_id
1 'polypeptide(L)'
;MLSVYECLLLHHSSVREEEHCRTLTLSGFPEESMLADALQCFMKEEEQQAPKPWWIFDFSRLSLLDWSSFQLLGKTLSCRVEHCPPVNGLIFVLPENPFVRVWLEEVLQEVEEEVPVYYVCSCQEAWQLVKKVL
;
A
#
# COMPACT_ATOMS: atom_id res chain seq x y z
N MET A 1 -9.47 1.65 -30.79
CA MET A 1 -10.51 1.54 -29.75
C MET A 1 -10.14 0.29 -28.96
N LEU A 2 -9.68 0.46 -27.72
CA LEU A 2 -9.31 -0.67 -26.86
C LEU A 2 -10.59 -1.47 -26.54
N SER A 3 -10.51 -2.79 -26.52
CA SER A 3 -11.59 -3.66 -26.08
C SER A 3 -11.92 -3.43 -24.61
N VAL A 4 -13.13 -3.79 -24.16
CA VAL A 4 -13.54 -3.71 -22.75
C VAL A 4 -12.53 -4.44 -21.84
N TYR A 5 -11.94 -5.54 -22.32
CA TYR A 5 -10.92 -6.30 -21.59
C TYR A 5 -9.61 -5.51 -21.47
N GLU A 6 -9.15 -4.84 -22.53
CA GLU A 6 -7.96 -3.98 -22.50
C GLU A 6 -8.16 -2.71 -21.67
N CYS A 7 -9.40 -2.19 -21.59
CA CYS A 7 -9.74 -1.09 -20.68
C CYS A 7 -9.75 -1.55 -19.20
N LEU A 8 -10.13 -2.80 -18.92
CA LEU A 8 -10.05 -3.40 -17.57
C LEU A 8 -8.60 -3.71 -17.14
N LEU A 9 -7.70 -3.87 -18.12
CA LEU A 9 -6.26 -4.07 -17.92
C LEU A 9 -5.45 -2.77 -17.80
N LEU A 10 -6.10 -1.60 -17.78
CA LEU A 10 -5.39 -0.34 -17.54
C LEU A 10 -4.96 -0.26 -16.08
N HIS A 11 -3.78 -0.79 -15.81
CA HIS A 11 -3.11 -0.73 -14.52
C HIS A 11 -2.24 0.50 -14.44
N HIS A 12 -2.37 1.23 -13.34
CA HIS A 12 -1.51 2.34 -13.03
C HIS A 12 -1.04 2.19 -11.59
N SER A 13 0.28 2.03 -11.42
CA SER A 13 0.93 2.21 -10.12
C SER A 13 1.65 3.55 -10.11
N SER A 14 1.64 4.21 -8.95
CA SER A 14 2.43 5.43 -8.77
C SER A 14 2.88 5.56 -7.34
N VAL A 15 4.11 6.02 -7.17
CA VAL A 15 4.63 6.47 -5.89
C VAL A 15 4.58 8.00 -5.86
N ARG A 16 4.01 8.55 -4.79
CA ARG A 16 3.96 9.99 -4.53
C ARG A 16 4.56 10.28 -3.17
N GLU A 17 5.47 11.25 -3.14
CA GLU A 17 6.06 11.76 -1.92
C GLU A 17 5.36 13.04 -1.48
N GLU A 18 5.01 13.11 -0.20
CA GLU A 18 4.53 14.33 0.46
C GLU A 18 5.36 14.58 1.72
N GLU A 19 5.19 15.74 2.36
CA GLU A 19 6.07 16.23 3.42
C GLU A 19 6.33 15.19 4.52
N HIS A 20 5.28 14.48 4.96
CA HIS A 20 5.32 13.52 6.06
C HIS A 20 4.88 12.10 5.70
N CYS A 21 4.62 11.83 4.42
CA CYS A 21 4.19 10.50 4.02
C CYS A 21 4.63 10.12 2.62
N ARG A 22 4.63 8.83 2.36
CA ARG A 22 4.76 8.30 1.01
C ARG A 22 3.56 7.45 0.66
N THR A 23 3.02 7.67 -0.53
CA THR A 23 1.86 6.95 -1.04
C THR A 23 2.26 6.03 -2.18
N LEU A 24 1.91 4.75 -2.08
CA LEU A 24 1.87 3.80 -3.19
C LEU A 24 0.42 3.60 -3.62
N THR A 25 0.09 4.00 -4.84
CA THR A 25 -1.23 3.72 -5.43
C THR A 25 -1.15 2.48 -6.31
N LEU A 26 -2.10 1.56 -6.15
CA LEU A 26 -2.29 0.41 -7.05
C LEU A 26 -3.72 0.43 -7.59
N SER A 27 -3.89 0.12 -8.86
CA SER A 27 -5.21 0.14 -9.52
C SER A 27 -5.40 -0.98 -10.53
N GLY A 28 -6.65 -1.44 -10.66
CA GLY A 28 -7.03 -2.54 -11.54
C GLY A 28 -6.71 -3.92 -10.95
N PHE A 29 -6.04 -4.75 -11.74
CA PHE A 29 -5.68 -6.15 -11.50
C PHE A 29 -4.16 -6.35 -11.68
N PRO A 30 -3.31 -5.73 -10.84
CA PRO A 30 -1.87 -5.88 -11.01
C PRO A 30 -1.46 -7.34 -10.79
N GLU A 31 -0.57 -7.83 -11.66
CA GLU A 31 0.10 -9.12 -11.47
C GLU A 31 1.08 -9.05 -10.29
N GLU A 32 1.38 -10.19 -9.67
CA GLU A 32 2.35 -10.27 -8.56
C GLU A 32 3.71 -9.65 -8.91
N SER A 33 4.17 -9.83 -10.15
CA SER A 33 5.40 -9.22 -10.67
C SER A 33 5.36 -7.69 -10.65
N MET A 34 4.22 -7.10 -11.02
CA MET A 34 4.02 -5.66 -11.01
C MET A 34 3.96 -5.11 -9.59
N LEU A 35 3.34 -5.86 -8.67
CA LEU A 35 3.37 -5.52 -7.25
C LEU A 35 4.81 -5.57 -6.71
N ALA A 36 5.58 -6.61 -7.07
CA ALA A 36 6.98 -6.73 -6.68
C ALA A 36 7.80 -5.52 -7.14
N ASP A 37 7.66 -5.13 -8.41
CA ASP A 37 8.34 -3.96 -8.97
C ASP A 37 7.91 -2.66 -8.30
N ALA A 38 6.61 -2.50 -8.01
CA ALA A 38 6.08 -1.32 -7.34
C ALA A 38 6.56 -1.20 -5.89
N LEU A 39 6.58 -2.32 -5.16
CA LEU A 39 7.11 -2.39 -3.80
C LEU A 39 8.63 -2.15 -3.78
N GLN A 40 9.37 -2.74 -4.71
CA GLN A 40 10.80 -2.51 -4.83
C GLN A 40 11.11 -1.03 -5.11
N CYS A 41 10.37 -0.39 -6.02
CA CYS A 41 10.49 1.04 -6.26
C CYS A 41 10.20 1.86 -5.00
N PHE A 42 9.10 1.57 -4.30
CA PHE A 42 8.72 2.25 -3.07
C PHE A 42 9.79 2.14 -1.99
N MET A 43 10.32 0.93 -1.77
CA MET A 43 11.36 0.67 -0.75
C MET A 43 12.69 1.34 -1.11
N LYS A 44 13.06 1.30 -2.39
CA LYS A 44 14.26 1.98 -2.87
C LYS A 44 14.17 3.50 -2.68
N GLU A 45 13.00 4.08 -2.93
CA GLU A 45 12.78 5.51 -2.64
C GLU A 45 12.83 5.79 -1.13
N GLU A 46 12.46 4.85 -0.25
CA GLU A 46 12.53 4.99 1.22
C GLU A 46 13.98 4.98 1.69
N GLU A 47 14.84 4.20 1.05
CA GLU A 47 16.27 4.17 1.34
C GLU A 47 17.02 5.39 0.82
N GLN A 48 16.66 5.86 -0.38
CA GLN A 48 17.42 6.91 -1.07
C GLN A 48 17.06 8.32 -0.60
N GLN A 49 15.85 8.51 -0.09
CA GLN A 49 15.36 9.80 0.40
C GLN A 49 15.27 9.80 1.93
N ALA A 50 14.80 10.90 2.52
CA ALA A 50 14.50 10.93 3.94
C ALA A 50 13.29 10.00 4.22
N PRO A 51 13.42 9.01 5.13
CA PRO A 51 12.36 8.08 5.44
C PRO A 51 11.12 8.82 5.94
N LYS A 52 9.95 8.46 5.41
CA LYS A 52 8.71 9.14 5.76
C LYS A 52 8.04 8.44 6.94
N PRO A 53 7.53 9.18 7.93
CA PRO A 53 6.91 8.58 9.10
C PRO A 53 5.60 7.88 8.78
N TRP A 54 4.94 8.17 7.65
CA TRP A 54 3.67 7.54 7.27
C TRP A 54 3.75 6.92 5.90
N TRP A 55 3.29 5.67 5.77
CA TRP A 55 3.15 5.01 4.48
C TRP A 55 1.67 4.80 4.16
N ILE A 56 1.25 5.25 2.99
CA ILE A 56 -0.12 5.15 2.51
C ILE A 56 -0.13 4.18 1.33
N PHE A 57 -0.96 3.15 1.42
CA PHE A 57 -1.22 2.20 0.34
C PHE A 57 -2.63 2.44 -0.18
N ASP A 58 -2.73 3.12 -1.32
CA ASP A 58 -4.01 3.43 -1.95
C ASP A 58 -4.44 2.30 -2.88
N PHE A 59 -5.32 1.45 -2.36
CA PHE A 59 -5.94 0.34 -3.07
C PHE A 59 -7.40 0.64 -3.42
N SER A 60 -7.86 1.90 -3.31
CA SER A 60 -9.25 2.28 -3.55
C SER A 60 -9.77 1.89 -4.93
N ARG A 61 -8.86 1.77 -5.91
CA ARG A 61 -9.14 1.40 -7.30
C ARG A 61 -8.70 0.00 -7.66
N LEU A 62 -8.42 -0.83 -6.65
CA LEU A 62 -7.99 -2.20 -6.85
C LEU A 62 -9.22 -3.11 -6.98
N SER A 63 -9.31 -3.83 -8.09
CA SER A 63 -10.43 -4.71 -8.38
C SER A 63 -10.25 -6.05 -7.66
N LEU A 64 -9.08 -6.66 -7.87
CA LEU A 64 -8.67 -7.93 -7.26
C LEU A 64 -7.14 -8.00 -7.25
N LEU A 65 -6.60 -8.62 -6.22
CA LEU A 65 -5.22 -9.08 -6.10
C LEU A 65 -5.29 -10.57 -5.78
N ASP A 66 -4.36 -11.37 -6.29
CA ASP A 66 -4.27 -12.76 -5.87
C ASP A 66 -3.65 -12.88 -4.49
N TRP A 67 -3.83 -14.05 -3.86
CA TRP A 67 -3.31 -14.30 -2.52
C TRP A 67 -1.79 -14.19 -2.44
N SER A 68 -1.06 -14.63 -3.46
CA SER A 68 0.40 -14.54 -3.48
C SER A 68 0.89 -13.09 -3.47
N SER A 69 0.18 -12.17 -4.12
CA SER A 69 0.46 -10.75 -4.02
C SER A 69 0.28 -10.18 -2.61
N PHE A 70 -0.77 -10.59 -1.87
CA PHE A 70 -0.91 -10.20 -0.46
C PHE A 70 0.21 -10.76 0.41
N GLN A 71 0.60 -12.02 0.18
CA GLN A 71 1.73 -12.63 0.88
C GLN A 71 3.05 -11.91 0.59
N LEU A 72 3.26 -11.48 -0.67
CA LEU A 72 4.42 -10.68 -1.05
C LEU A 72 4.42 -9.34 -0.31
N LEU A 73 3.30 -8.62 -0.32
CA LEU A 73 3.14 -7.36 0.41
C LEU A 73 3.45 -7.52 1.89
N GLY A 74 2.84 -8.50 2.56
CA GLY A 74 3.06 -8.76 3.99
C GLY A 74 4.53 -9.04 4.31
N LYS A 75 5.18 -9.92 3.54
CA LYS A 75 6.60 -10.24 3.70
C LYS A 75 7.51 -9.05 3.49
N THR A 76 7.24 -8.24 2.46
CA THR A 76 8.04 -7.04 2.18
C THR A 76 7.91 -6.02 3.32
N LEU A 77 6.70 -5.80 3.83
CA LEU A 77 6.46 -4.84 4.91
C LEU A 77 7.02 -5.32 6.25
N SER A 78 6.82 -6.59 6.62
CA SER A 78 7.38 -7.19 7.85
C SER A 78 8.90 -7.05 7.88
N CYS A 79 9.57 -7.51 6.82
CA CYS A 79 11.02 -7.36 6.67
C CYS A 79 11.46 -5.89 6.79
N ARG A 80 10.68 -4.94 6.24
CA ARG A 80 11.10 -3.54 6.24
C ARG A 80 10.93 -2.86 7.59
N VAL A 81 9.81 -3.08 8.26
CA VAL A 81 9.50 -2.47 9.56
C VAL A 81 10.52 -2.90 10.61
N GLU A 82 10.97 -4.15 10.59
CA GLU A 82 12.02 -4.67 11.48
C GLU A 82 13.38 -3.94 11.31
N HIS A 83 13.67 -3.41 10.12
CA HIS A 83 15.00 -2.95 9.73
C HIS A 83 15.13 -1.42 9.54
N CYS A 84 14.07 -0.63 9.75
CA CYS A 84 14.08 0.82 9.53
C CYS A 84 13.54 1.67 10.70
N PRO A 85 14.05 2.92 10.89
CA PRO A 85 13.63 3.85 11.95
C PRO A 85 12.16 4.27 11.81
N PRO A 86 11.54 4.90 12.83
CA PRO A 86 10.15 4.61 13.18
C PRO A 86 9.17 5.15 12.14
N VAL A 87 8.49 4.21 11.49
CA VAL A 87 7.25 4.46 10.78
C VAL A 87 6.18 4.65 11.88
N ASN A 88 5.53 5.82 11.90
CA ASN A 88 4.42 6.12 12.81
C ASN A 88 3.18 5.25 12.53
N GLY A 89 3.04 4.79 11.28
CA GLY A 89 2.03 3.81 10.92
C GLY A 89 1.85 3.63 9.42
N LEU A 90 1.10 2.58 9.10
CA LEU A 90 0.70 2.22 7.75
C LEU A 90 -0.78 2.53 7.58
N ILE A 91 -1.17 3.12 6.46
CA ILE A 91 -2.57 3.44 6.15
C ILE A 91 -2.95 2.79 4.84
N PHE A 92 -3.95 1.92 4.86
CA PHE A 92 -4.50 1.27 3.68
C PHE A 92 -5.83 1.92 3.31
N VAL A 93 -5.89 2.54 2.11
CA VAL A 93 -7.15 3.00 1.53
C VAL A 93 -7.78 1.83 0.80
N LEU A 94 -8.86 1.29 1.35
CA LEU A 94 -9.47 0.07 0.88
C LEU A 94 -10.38 0.31 -0.35
N PRO A 95 -10.45 -0.65 -1.29
CA PRO A 95 -11.50 -0.66 -2.30
C PRO A 95 -12.85 -1.03 -1.68
N GLU A 96 -13.94 -0.86 -2.45
CA GLU A 96 -15.27 -1.33 -2.04
C GLU A 96 -15.35 -2.86 -1.82
N ASN A 97 -14.39 -3.61 -2.37
CA ASN A 97 -14.30 -5.05 -2.23
C ASN A 97 -13.88 -5.43 -0.78
N PRO A 98 -14.77 -6.06 0.02
CA PRO A 98 -14.50 -6.36 1.42
C PRO A 98 -13.43 -7.45 1.63
N PHE A 99 -13.16 -8.29 0.63
CA PHE A 99 -12.16 -9.37 0.76
C PHE A 99 -10.74 -8.84 0.89
N VAL A 100 -10.45 -7.68 0.31
CA VAL A 100 -9.11 -7.06 0.38
C VAL A 100 -8.73 -6.78 1.82
N ARG A 101 -9.68 -6.31 2.64
CA ARG A 101 -9.42 -6.05 4.05
C ARG A 101 -9.08 -7.32 4.82
N VAL A 102 -9.87 -8.38 4.64
CA VAL A 102 -9.67 -9.66 5.34
C VAL A 102 -8.28 -10.23 5.04
N TRP A 103 -7.87 -10.19 3.78
CA TRP A 103 -6.55 -10.67 3.38
C TRP A 103 -5.42 -9.78 3.89
N LEU A 104 -5.61 -8.46 3.94
CA LEU A 104 -4.64 -7.56 4.57
C LEU A 104 -4.49 -7.85 6.07
N GLU A 105 -5.59 -8.00 6.80
CA GLU A 105 -5.58 -8.34 8.23
C GLU A 105 -4.89 -9.69 8.48
N GLU A 106 -4.97 -10.64 7.53
CA GLU A 106 -4.28 -11.93 7.62
C GLU A 106 -2.76 -11.82 7.38
N VAL A 107 -2.33 -11.07 6.36
CA VAL A 107 -0.90 -10.98 6.00
C VAL A 107 -0.10 -9.93 6.79
N LEU A 108 -0.79 -9.02 7.49
CA LEU A 108 -0.16 -7.93 8.24
C LEU A 108 -0.12 -8.17 9.75
N GLN A 109 -0.55 -9.33 10.26
CA GLN A 109 -0.58 -9.61 11.70
C GLN A 109 0.77 -9.33 12.39
N GLU A 110 1.87 -9.79 11.80
CA GLU A 110 3.21 -9.56 12.33
C GLU A 110 3.61 -8.07 12.26
N VAL A 111 3.14 -7.36 11.24
CA VAL A 111 3.42 -5.92 11.04
C VAL A 111 2.66 -5.08 12.08
N GLU A 112 1.43 -5.48 12.41
CA GLU A 112 0.58 -4.79 13.40
C GLU A 112 1.14 -4.86 14.83
N GLU A 113 1.99 -5.85 15.13
CA GLU A 113 2.68 -5.93 16.43
C GLU A 113 3.78 -4.86 16.57
N GLU A 114 4.35 -4.41 15.45
CA GLU A 114 5.47 -3.46 15.42
C GLU A 114 5.03 -2.02 15.13
N VAL A 115 4.07 -1.83 14.23
CA VAL A 115 3.58 -0.50 13.83
C VAL A 115 2.05 -0.45 13.67
N PRO A 116 1.41 0.67 14.06
CA PRO A 116 -0.03 0.82 13.87
C PRO A 116 -0.44 0.73 12.40
N VAL A 117 -1.41 -0.14 12.10
CA VAL A 117 -2.04 -0.27 10.77
C VAL A 117 -3.45 0.31 10.82
N TYR A 118 -3.78 1.16 9.87
CA TYR A 118 -5.09 1.80 9.75
C TYR A 118 -5.73 1.43 8.41
N TYR A 119 -7.02 1.09 8.46
CA TYR A 119 -7.83 0.83 7.27
C TYR A 119 -8.87 1.95 7.11
N VAL A 120 -8.86 2.63 5.97
CA VAL A 120 -9.75 3.76 5.68
C VAL A 120 -10.46 3.58 4.35
N CYS A 121 -11.57 4.29 4.16
CA CYS A 121 -12.38 4.18 2.94
C CYS A 121 -12.02 5.24 1.89
N SER A 122 -11.19 6.22 2.22
CA SER A 122 -10.80 7.28 1.28
C SER A 122 -9.42 7.86 1.58
N CYS A 123 -8.77 8.41 0.55
CA CYS A 123 -7.53 9.15 0.73
C CYS A 123 -7.73 10.37 1.64
N GLN A 124 -8.92 10.98 1.63
CA GLN A 124 -9.25 12.09 2.53
C GLN A 124 -9.16 11.68 4.01
N GLU A 125 -9.65 10.49 4.36
CA GLU A 125 -9.52 9.95 5.72
C GLU A 125 -8.07 9.65 6.07
N ALA A 126 -7.29 9.07 5.14
CA ALA A 126 -5.86 8.86 5.33
C ALA A 126 -5.14 10.18 5.66
N TRP A 127 -5.43 11.24 4.91
CA TRP A 127 -4.88 12.57 5.16
C TRP A 127 -5.29 13.16 6.50
N GLN A 128 -6.52 12.92 6.93
CA GLN A 128 -6.98 13.36 8.24
C GLN A 128 -6.26 12.63 9.38
N LEU A 129 -5.94 11.33 9.20
CA LEU A 129 -5.15 10.58 10.18
C LEU A 129 -3.73 11.13 10.30
N VAL A 130 -3.05 11.31 9.16
CA VAL A 130 -1.69 11.88 9.13
C VAL A 130 -1.67 13.24 9.84
N LYS A 131 -2.64 14.12 9.55
CA LYS A 131 -2.74 15.47 10.15
C LYS A 131 -3.16 15.50 11.62
N LYS A 132 -3.77 14.45 12.16
CA LYS A 132 -4.16 14.39 13.58
C LYS A 132 -2.98 14.05 14.50
N VAL A 133 -1.96 13.41 13.94
CA VAL A 133 -0.78 12.92 14.68
C VAL A 133 0.42 13.87 14.52
N LEU A 134 0.40 14.71 13.48
CA LEU A 134 1.29 15.87 13.30
C LEU A 134 0.81 17.06 14.14
#